data_AF-A0A2G3DXI7-F1
#
_entry.id   AF-A0A2G3DXI7-F1
#
_cell.length_a   1.000
_cell.length_b   1.000
_cell.length_c   1.000
_cell.angle_alpha   90.00
_cell.angle_beta   90.00
_cell.angle_gamma   90.00
#
_symmetry.space_group_name_H-M   'P 1'
#
loop_
_entity.id
_entity.type
_entity.pdbx_description
1 polymer ?
#
loop_
_entity_poly.entity_id
_entity_poly.type
_entity_poly.pdbx_seq_one_letter_code
_entity_poly.pdbx_strand_id
1 'polypeptide(L)'
;MGIGELRARIDSNNAEIEEIKKDITAMETAIKVVSRYAVEFQNQKKTAEEYDISYKDKWKEDLCVDAKDYQAKVVEGIDGAITSCGTAVSDINTCIENARKRIKELQDDNAWCEAEIKRIEEEERRAAEDRKNHPERYQCG
;
A
#
# COMPACT_ATOMS: atom_id res chain seq x y z
N MET A 1 -12.54 28.83 11.79
CA MET A 1 -12.41 27.45 12.29
C MET A 1 -11.98 27.55 13.73
N GLY A 2 -12.69 26.93 14.67
CA GLY A 2 -12.35 26.98 16.10
C GLY A 2 -11.31 25.92 16.49
N ILE A 3 -10.65 26.08 17.65
CA ILE A 3 -9.71 25.07 18.20
C ILE A 3 -10.36 23.69 18.29
N GLY A 4 -11.64 23.62 18.67
CA GLY A 4 -12.37 22.35 18.75
C GLY A 4 -12.50 21.64 17.40
N GLU A 5 -12.74 22.38 16.31
CA GLU A 5 -12.83 21.83 14.95
C GLU A 5 -11.46 21.34 14.47
N LEU A 6 -10.39 22.09 14.76
CA LEU A 6 -9.01 21.70 14.41
C LEU A 6 -8.59 20.42 15.15
N ARG A 7 -8.92 20.28 16.44
CA ARG A 7 -8.64 19.06 17.21
C ARG A 7 -9.43 17.85 16.68
N ALA A 8 -10.72 18.02 16.40
CA ALA A 8 -11.54 16.96 15.81
C ALA A 8 -10.99 16.49 14.45
N ARG A 9 -10.46 17.42 13.65
CA ARG A 9 -9.81 17.09 12.37
C ARG A 9 -8.52 16.29 12.58
N ILE A 10 -7.68 16.66 13.54
CA ILE A 10 -6.48 15.88 13.90
C ILE A 10 -6.86 14.46 14.31
N ASP A 11 -7.88 14.31 15.17
CA ASP A 11 -8.35 13.00 15.62
C ASP A 11 -8.86 12.14 14.45
N SER A 12 -9.63 12.74 13.53
CA SER A 12 -10.09 12.07 12.31
C SER A 12 -8.93 11.64 11.41
N ASN A 13 -7.98 12.53 11.16
CA ASN A 13 -6.80 12.24 10.34
C ASN A 13 -5.97 11.12 10.97
N ASN A 14 -5.79 11.12 12.30
CA ASN A 14 -5.07 10.06 13.00
C ASN A 14 -5.77 8.71 12.89
N ALA A 15 -7.11 8.68 12.97
CA ALA A 15 -7.87 7.45 12.75
C ALA A 15 -7.69 6.92 11.31
N GLU A 16 -7.76 7.80 10.30
CA GLU A 16 -7.53 7.42 8.90
C GLU A 16 -6.10 6.90 8.69
N ILE A 17 -5.08 7.53 9.29
CA ILE A 17 -3.68 7.07 9.24
C ILE A 17 -3.55 5.64 9.79
N GLU A 18 -4.17 5.33 10.92
CA GLU A 18 -4.08 4.00 11.52
C GLU A 18 -4.77 2.92 10.68
N GLU A 19 -5.90 3.23 10.05
CA GLU A 19 -6.53 2.30 9.09
C GLU A 19 -5.64 2.08 7.86
N ILE A 20 -5.08 3.13 7.27
CA ILE A 20 -4.18 2.99 6.11
C ILE A 20 -2.95 2.14 6.46
N LYS A 21 -2.39 2.26 7.67
CA LYS A 21 -1.26 1.42 8.12
C LYS A 21 -1.63 -0.06 8.22
N LYS A 22 -2.85 -0.38 8.67
CA LYS A 22 -3.35 -1.76 8.70
C LYS A 22 -3.48 -2.31 7.28
N ASP A 23 -4.02 -1.52 6.36
CA ASP A 23 -4.15 -1.90 4.95
C ASP A 23 -2.79 -2.15 4.30
N ILE A 24 -1.79 -1.29 4.58
CA ILE A 24 -0.40 -1.52 4.13
C ILE A 24 0.12 -2.86 4.65
N THR A 25 -0.09 -3.18 5.93
CA THR A 25 0.37 -4.44 6.52
C THR A 25 -0.30 -5.66 5.86
N ALA A 26 -1.60 -5.54 5.54
CA ALA A 26 -2.33 -6.58 4.81
C ALA A 26 -1.79 -6.76 3.38
N MET A 27 -1.53 -5.65 2.67
CA MET A 27 -0.93 -5.66 1.33
C MET A 27 0.47 -6.26 1.32
N GLU A 28 1.32 -5.93 2.30
CA GLU A 28 2.65 -6.53 2.47
C GLU A 28 2.57 -8.04 2.73
N THR A 29 1.52 -8.49 3.43
CA THR A 29 1.25 -9.92 3.63
C THR A 29 0.82 -10.59 2.32
N ALA A 30 -0.03 -9.93 1.53
CA ALA A 30 -0.46 -10.43 0.23
C ALA A 30 0.74 -10.58 -0.73
N ILE A 31 1.68 -9.63 -0.75
CA ILE A 31 2.93 -9.73 -1.52
C ILE A 31 3.67 -11.02 -1.17
N LYS A 32 3.87 -11.32 0.12
CA LYS A 32 4.57 -12.54 0.56
C LYS A 32 3.91 -13.81 0.03
N VAL A 33 2.57 -13.85 0.05
CA VAL A 33 1.80 -14.99 -0.44
C VAL A 33 1.95 -15.14 -1.96
N VAL A 34 1.78 -14.06 -2.72
CA VAL A 34 1.92 -14.07 -4.18
C VAL A 34 3.35 -14.42 -4.61
N SER A 35 4.36 -13.87 -3.94
CA SER A 35 5.76 -14.22 -4.20
C SER A 35 6.05 -15.69 -3.93
N ARG A 36 5.42 -16.30 -2.91
CA ARG A 36 5.55 -17.74 -2.67
C ARG A 36 4.96 -18.56 -3.83
N TYR A 37 3.79 -18.18 -4.34
CA TYR A 37 3.20 -18.86 -5.51
C TYR A 37 4.11 -18.76 -6.75
N ALA A 38 4.76 -17.62 -6.97
CA ALA A 38 5.73 -17.47 -8.07
C ALA A 38 6.90 -18.46 -7.94
N VAL A 39 7.42 -18.67 -6.72
CA VAL A 39 8.48 -19.68 -6.47
C VAL A 39 7.98 -21.10 -6.69
N GLU A 40 6.75 -21.42 -6.24
CA GLU A 40 6.13 -22.73 -6.48
C GLU A 40 5.97 -23.00 -7.98
N PHE A 41 5.51 -22.01 -8.75
CA PHE A 41 5.43 -22.09 -10.20
C PHE A 41 6.81 -22.27 -10.86
N GLN A 42 7.85 -21.59 -10.39
CA GLN A 42 9.22 -21.81 -10.89
C GLN A 42 9.69 -23.25 -10.69
N ASN A 43 9.37 -23.87 -9.55
CA ASN A 43 9.71 -25.27 -9.29
C ASN A 43 8.91 -26.23 -10.19
N GLN A 44 7.63 -25.96 -10.41
CA GLN A 44 6.78 -26.72 -11.33
C GLN A 44 7.28 -26.62 -12.76
N LYS A 45 7.69 -25.41 -13.21
CA LYS A 45 8.31 -25.19 -14.52
C LYS A 45 9.54 -26.07 -14.68
N LYS A 46 10.46 -26.03 -13.72
CA LYS A 46 11.67 -26.85 -13.76
C LYS A 46 11.34 -28.34 -13.89
N THR A 47 10.37 -28.83 -13.11
CA THR A 47 9.92 -30.23 -13.18
C THR A 47 9.32 -30.55 -14.56
N ALA A 48 8.53 -29.64 -15.12
CA ALA A 48 7.95 -29.78 -16.45
C ALA A 48 9.05 -29.81 -17.52
N GLU A 49 10.07 -28.95 -17.46
CA GLU A 49 11.18 -28.89 -18.41
C GLU A 49 12.11 -30.10 -18.34
N GLU A 50 12.35 -30.63 -17.14
CA GLU A 50 13.25 -31.78 -16.91
C GLU A 50 12.62 -33.14 -17.18
N TYR A 51 11.32 -33.19 -17.50
CA TYR A 51 10.62 -34.44 -17.79
C TYR A 51 11.06 -35.02 -19.15
N ASP A 52 11.76 -36.16 -19.14
CA ASP A 52 12.23 -36.83 -20.36
C ASP A 52 11.09 -37.58 -21.06
N ILE A 53 10.81 -37.15 -22.30
CA ILE A 53 9.73 -37.69 -23.13
C ILE A 53 10.27 -38.45 -24.35
N SER A 54 11.56 -38.80 -24.39
CA SER A 54 12.17 -39.45 -25.56
C SER A 54 11.98 -40.98 -25.58
N TYR A 55 11.52 -41.55 -26.70
CA TYR A 55 11.44 -43.01 -26.94
C TYR A 55 11.74 -43.37 -28.41
N LYS A 56 12.23 -44.61 -28.64
CA LYS A 56 12.88 -45.06 -29.89
C LYS A 56 11.99 -45.74 -30.96
N ASP A 57 10.71 -45.98 -30.72
CA ASP A 57 9.82 -46.63 -31.72
C ASP A 57 9.00 -45.58 -32.49
N LYS A 58 8.77 -45.74 -33.79
CA LYS A 58 8.16 -44.72 -34.67
C LYS A 58 6.75 -44.23 -34.27
N TRP A 59 5.86 -45.12 -33.84
CA TRP A 59 4.52 -44.71 -33.33
C TRP A 59 4.60 -44.08 -31.92
N LYS A 60 5.64 -44.44 -31.16
CA LYS A 60 5.96 -43.78 -29.90
C LYS A 60 6.59 -42.41 -30.18
N GLU A 61 7.36 -42.25 -31.26
CA GLU A 61 7.92 -40.97 -31.72
C GLU A 61 6.82 -39.93 -32.00
N ASP A 62 5.78 -40.29 -32.75
CA ASP A 62 4.64 -39.38 -32.99
C ASP A 62 3.92 -39.03 -31.67
N LEU A 63 3.71 -40.01 -30.79
CA LEU A 63 3.16 -39.79 -29.44
C LEU A 63 4.08 -38.88 -28.58
N CYS A 64 5.40 -39.01 -28.74
CA CYS A 64 6.40 -38.21 -28.08
C CYS A 64 6.46 -36.78 -28.64
N VAL A 65 6.17 -36.56 -29.92
CA VAL A 65 6.04 -35.22 -30.51
C VAL A 65 4.85 -34.49 -29.90
N ASP A 66 3.66 -35.12 -29.89
CA ASP A 66 2.48 -34.54 -29.26
C ASP A 66 2.73 -34.24 -27.77
N ALA A 67 3.37 -35.16 -27.06
CA ALA A 67 3.68 -34.98 -25.64
C ALA A 67 4.70 -33.85 -25.39
N LYS A 68 5.67 -33.64 -26.28
CA LYS A 68 6.60 -32.48 -26.24
C LYS A 68 5.88 -31.17 -26.48
N ASP A 69 4.95 -31.14 -27.45
CA ASP A 69 4.13 -29.95 -27.70
C ASP A 69 3.23 -29.63 -26.49
N TYR A 70 2.68 -30.64 -25.82
CA TYR A 70 1.95 -30.44 -24.57
C TYR A 70 2.85 -29.94 -23.43
N GLN A 71 4.05 -30.50 -23.27
CA GLN A 71 5.04 -30.03 -22.28
C GLN A 71 5.38 -28.55 -22.51
N ALA A 72 5.63 -28.14 -23.75
CA ALA A 72 5.93 -26.75 -24.09
C ALA A 72 4.78 -25.80 -23.71
N LYS A 73 3.52 -26.18 -24.00
CA LYS A 73 2.33 -25.41 -23.62
C LYS A 73 2.15 -25.30 -22.10
N VAL A 74 2.46 -26.36 -21.36
CA VAL A 74 2.44 -26.33 -19.88
C VAL A 74 3.48 -25.34 -19.36
N VAL A 75 4.71 -25.40 -19.88
CA VAL A 75 5.79 -24.46 -19.50
C VAL A 75 5.39 -23.01 -19.82
N GLU A 76 4.83 -22.75 -21.01
CA GLU A 76 4.34 -21.44 -21.40
C GLU A 76 3.23 -20.92 -20.46
N GLY A 77 2.28 -21.78 -20.09
CA GLY A 77 1.23 -21.44 -19.13
C GLY A 77 1.79 -21.09 -17.75
N ILE A 78 2.80 -21.82 -17.29
CA ILE A 78 3.48 -21.54 -16.02
C ILE A 78 4.25 -20.20 -16.09
N ASP A 79 4.93 -19.90 -17.20
CA ASP A 79 5.58 -18.60 -17.42
C ASP A 79 4.58 -17.44 -17.40
N GLY A 80 3.40 -17.63 -18.00
CA GLY A 80 2.30 -16.68 -17.91
C GLY A 80 1.82 -16.44 -16.47
N ALA A 81 1.73 -17.50 -15.66
CA ALA A 81 1.36 -17.40 -14.25
C ALA A 81 2.43 -16.66 -13.43
N ILE A 82 3.71 -16.97 -13.62
CA ILE A 82 4.84 -16.26 -12.97
C ILE A 82 4.82 -14.77 -13.33
N THR A 83 4.63 -14.46 -14.61
CA THR A 83 4.51 -13.07 -15.09
C THR A 83 3.36 -12.35 -14.40
N SER A 84 2.19 -13.00 -14.31
CA SER A 84 1.01 -12.44 -13.64
C SER A 84 1.26 -12.19 -12.14
N CYS A 85 1.96 -13.09 -11.45
CA CYS A 85 2.37 -12.87 -10.06
C CYS A 85 3.30 -11.65 -9.93
N GLY A 86 4.26 -11.49 -10.86
CA GLY A 86 5.14 -10.34 -10.90
C GLY A 86 4.39 -9.02 -11.07
N THR A 87 3.44 -8.96 -12.00
CA THR A 87 2.56 -7.80 -12.20
C THR A 87 1.75 -7.49 -10.95
N ALA A 88 1.11 -8.49 -10.35
CA ALA A 88 0.31 -8.29 -9.13
C ALA A 88 1.15 -7.73 -7.97
N VAL A 89 2.39 -8.23 -7.77
CA VAL A 89 3.30 -7.67 -6.75
C VAL A 89 3.67 -6.22 -7.06
N SER A 90 3.93 -5.89 -8.33
CA SER A 90 4.23 -4.51 -8.75
C SER A 90 3.05 -3.57 -8.49
N ASP A 91 1.83 -4.00 -8.80
CA ASP A 91 0.61 -3.21 -8.59
C ASP A 91 0.36 -2.98 -7.09
N ILE A 92 0.49 -4.02 -6.26
CA ILE A 92 0.35 -3.90 -4.81
C ILE A 92 1.40 -2.95 -4.23
N ASN A 93 2.65 -3.02 -4.69
CA ASN A 93 3.70 -2.07 -4.27
C ASN A 93 3.33 -0.63 -4.62
N THR A 94 2.78 -0.40 -5.82
CA THR A 94 2.29 0.93 -6.24
C THR A 94 1.18 1.43 -5.32
N CYS A 95 0.24 0.56 -4.94
CA CYS A 95 -0.80 0.89 -3.96
C CYS A 95 -0.21 1.25 -2.60
N ILE A 96 0.77 0.50 -2.10
CA ILE A 96 1.47 0.79 -0.84
C ILE A 96 2.16 2.16 -0.89
N GLU A 97 2.83 2.49 -2.00
CA GLU A 97 3.48 3.79 -2.15
C GLU A 97 2.48 4.95 -2.12
N ASN A 98 1.35 4.80 -2.82
CA ASN A 98 0.29 5.81 -2.81
C ASN A 98 -0.36 5.95 -1.42
N ALA A 99 -0.58 4.83 -0.72
CA ALA A 99 -1.06 4.83 0.67
C ALA A 99 -0.08 5.57 1.61
N ARG A 100 1.23 5.36 1.44
CA ARG A 100 2.26 6.09 2.19
C ARG A 100 2.27 7.59 1.90
N LYS A 101 2.04 8.00 0.65
CA LYS A 101 1.86 9.43 0.29
C LYS A 101 0.63 10.01 0.99
N ARG A 102 -0.49 9.29 1.03
CA ARG A 102 -1.70 9.73 1.72
C ARG A 102 -1.47 9.92 3.22
N ILE A 103 -0.76 9.00 3.88
CA ILE A 103 -0.35 9.17 5.28
C ILE A 103 0.46 10.46 5.46
N LYS A 104 1.41 10.73 4.55
CA LYS A 104 2.24 11.94 4.61
C LYS A 104 1.40 13.21 4.52
N GLU A 105 0.44 13.26 3.59
CA GLU A 105 -0.48 14.40 3.44
C GLU A 105 -1.31 14.65 4.72
N LEU A 106 -1.84 13.59 5.33
CA LEU A 106 -2.59 13.69 6.59
C LEU A 106 -1.71 14.17 7.76
N GLN A 107 -0.46 13.72 7.81
CA GLN A 107 0.51 14.19 8.81
C GLN A 107 0.86 15.67 8.63
N ASP A 108 1.03 16.12 7.39
CA ASP A 108 1.31 17.51 7.09
C ASP A 108 0.09 18.40 7.43
N ASP A 109 -1.13 17.92 7.18
CA ASP A 109 -2.38 18.58 7.59
C ASP A 109 -2.52 18.67 9.12
N ASN A 110 -2.14 17.61 9.84
CA ASN A 110 -2.09 17.63 11.31
C ASN A 110 -1.09 18.67 11.83
N ALA A 111 0.11 18.71 11.26
CA ALA A 111 1.13 19.68 11.63
C ALA A 111 0.66 21.12 11.39
N TRP A 112 -0.07 21.37 10.30
CA TRP A 112 -0.70 22.65 10.06
C TRP A 112 -1.77 22.97 11.11
N CYS A 113 -2.66 22.03 11.42
CA CYS A 113 -3.71 22.21 12.44
C CYS A 113 -3.10 22.52 13.82
N GLU A 114 -2.03 21.82 14.21
CA GLU A 114 -1.32 22.08 15.47
C GLU A 114 -0.69 23.48 15.52
N ALA A 115 -0.11 23.94 14.40
CA ALA A 115 0.45 25.28 14.31
C ALA A 115 -0.65 26.36 14.43
N GLU A 116 -1.79 26.14 13.79
CA GLU A 116 -2.92 27.06 13.85
C GLU A 116 -3.56 27.11 15.25
N ILE A 117 -3.69 25.96 15.93
CA ILE A 117 -4.14 25.92 17.34
C ILE A 117 -3.22 26.79 18.20
N LYS A 118 -1.90 26.61 18.10
CA LYS A 118 -0.92 27.42 18.86
C LYS A 118 -1.05 28.92 18.57
N ARG A 119 -1.29 29.29 17.31
CA ARG A 119 -1.49 30.68 16.90
C ARG A 119 -2.72 31.29 17.56
N ILE A 120 -3.84 30.55 17.57
CA ILE A 120 -5.10 30.99 18.19
C ILE A 120 -4.94 31.09 19.71
N GLU A 121 -4.36 30.08 20.36
CA GLU A 121 -4.12 30.08 21.82
C GLU A 121 -3.26 31.28 22.25
N GLU A 122 -2.24 31.65 21.47
CA GLU A 122 -1.41 32.82 21.73
C GLU A 122 -2.12 34.16 21.48
N GLU A 123 -3.00 34.23 20.49
CA GLU A 123 -3.86 35.39 20.24
C GLU A 123 -4.86 35.59 21.40
N GLU A 124 -5.50 34.52 21.87
CA GLU A 124 -6.40 34.53 23.02
C GLU A 124 -5.69 34.92 24.31
N ARG A 125 -4.46 34.41 24.53
CA ARG A 125 -3.61 34.78 25.67
C ARG A 125 -3.28 36.28 25.66
N ARG A 126 -2.82 36.80 24.53
CA ARG A 126 -2.51 38.24 24.38
C ARG A 126 -3.74 39.11 24.57
N ALA A 127 -4.89 38.71 24.03
CA ALA A 127 -6.15 39.42 24.24
C ALA A 127 -6.61 39.39 25.71
N ALA A 128 -6.41 38.26 26.42
CA ALA A 128 -6.70 38.17 27.84
C ALA A 128 -5.79 39.07 28.68
N GLU A 129 -4.50 39.15 28.34
CA GLU A 129 -3.53 40.04 29.00
C GLU A 129 -3.85 41.51 28.74
N ASP A 130 -4.19 41.89 27.51
CA ASP A 130 -4.60 43.26 27.18
C ASP A 130 -5.88 43.66 27.92
N ARG A 131 -6.91 42.79 27.96
CA ARG A 131 -8.13 43.03 28.76
C ARG A 131 -7.84 43.22 30.25
N LYS A 132 -6.85 42.52 30.79
CA LYS A 132 -6.45 42.62 32.21
C LYS A 132 -5.67 43.91 32.48
N ASN A 133 -4.77 44.29 31.58
CA ASN A 133 -3.86 45.43 31.76
C ASN A 133 -4.47 46.77 31.31
N HIS A 134 -5.44 46.72 30.39
CA HIS A 134 -6.10 47.88 29.80
C HIS A 134 -7.64 47.76 29.84
N PRO A 135 -8.26 47.56 31.02
CA PRO A 135 -9.71 47.43 31.13
C PRO A 135 -10.46 48.66 30.60
N GLU A 136 -9.83 49.84 30.61
CA GLU A 136 -10.36 51.09 30.07
C GLU A 136 -10.68 51.03 28.57
N ARG A 137 -10.01 50.14 27.81
CA ARG A 137 -10.26 49.95 26.37
C ARG A 137 -11.51 49.13 26.08
N TYR A 138 -12.07 48.45 27.08
CA TYR A 138 -13.15 47.49 26.94
C TYR A 138 -14.41 47.85 27.74
N GLN A 139 -14.37 48.96 28.48
CA GLN A 139 -15.56 49.55 29.10
C GLN A 139 -16.28 50.43 28.07
N CYS A 140 -17.45 50.00 27.60
CA CYS A 140 -18.35 50.86 26.82
C CYS A 140 -18.83 52.02 27.70
N GLY A 141 -18.67 53.25 27.22
CA GLY A 141 -19.51 54.39 27.58
C GLY A 141 -20.77 54.41 26.74
#